data_AF-V5FWQ0-F1
#
_entry.id   AF-V5FWQ0-F1
#
_cell.length_a   1.000
_cell.length_b   1.000
_cell.length_c   1.000
_cell.angle_alpha   90.00
_cell.angle_beta   90.00
_cell.angle_gamma   90.00
#
_symmetry.space_group_name_H-M   'P 1'
#
loop_
_entity.id
_entity.type
_entity.pdbx_description
1 polymer ?
#
loop_
_entity_poly.entity_id
_entity_poly.type
_entity_poly.pdbx_seq_one_letter_code
_entity_poly.pdbx_strand_id
1 'polypeptide(L)'
;MATEFDPSDFTKLLASEIYLLEKWDACSAEDVRDRRSRIFGEYVKLGVAGRWHYHEIARLETYEAPSKETIEHILKSIRTKDQRALAALLEKGGRRPFLQIDHSKISYTVLDESEEDLLLWILSDNSNNDIDILLLNCRVLYNYSTWEQLLFCIPEVVDGNDGPLDPQVYQSRVDAQKAHSLHHIDIDGAESWTWNDLREIAHCAWHTGTLWVFDEISMQERGWHIIWMDEFGEIIREHRLDIWDIEASVITLGWQTKR
;
A
#
# COMPACT_ATOMS: atom_id res chain seq x y z
N MET A 1 5.04 -16.49 -21.55
CA MET A 1 6.07 -15.50 -21.17
C MET A 1 5.34 -14.22 -20.87
N ALA A 2 5.24 -13.82 -19.60
CA ALA A 2 4.67 -12.52 -19.25
C ALA A 2 5.68 -11.44 -19.67
N THR A 3 5.23 -10.45 -20.44
CA THR A 3 6.06 -9.30 -20.79
C THR A 3 6.32 -8.49 -19.51
N GLU A 4 7.58 -8.16 -19.26
CA GLU A 4 7.98 -7.31 -18.14
C GLU A 4 7.25 -5.95 -18.26
N PHE A 5 6.65 -5.48 -17.17
CA PHE A 5 5.93 -4.20 -17.17
C PHE A 5 6.95 -3.07 -17.26
N ASP A 6 6.95 -2.34 -18.38
CA ASP A 6 7.75 -1.13 -18.53
C ASP A 6 6.93 0.06 -18.00
N PRO A 7 7.28 0.66 -16.85
CA PRO A 7 6.55 1.80 -16.30
C PRO A 7 6.61 3.04 -17.20
N SER A 8 7.55 3.09 -18.15
CA SER A 8 7.61 4.13 -19.17
C SER A 8 6.71 3.87 -20.37
N ASP A 9 6.18 2.66 -20.49
CA ASP A 9 5.21 2.26 -21.50
C ASP A 9 3.78 2.58 -21.03
N PHE A 10 3.30 3.77 -21.38
CA PHE A 10 1.94 4.21 -21.13
C PHE A 10 0.91 3.64 -22.11
N THR A 11 1.26 2.66 -22.95
CA THR A 11 0.29 1.93 -23.78
C THR A 11 -0.43 0.82 -23.00
N LYS A 12 0.19 0.34 -21.91
CA LYS A 12 -0.38 -0.65 -20.99
C LYS A 12 -0.92 0.02 -19.74
N LEU A 13 -2.23 0.26 -19.65
CA LEU A 13 -2.84 1.03 -18.58
C LEU A 13 -3.11 0.19 -17.33
N LEU A 14 -2.92 0.79 -16.16
CA LEU A 14 -3.40 0.25 -14.88
C LEU A 14 -4.92 0.46 -14.75
N ALA A 15 -5.57 -0.32 -13.89
CA ALA A 15 -7.02 -0.21 -13.65
C ALA A 15 -7.46 1.21 -13.23
N SER A 16 -6.69 1.84 -12.34
CA SER A 16 -6.93 3.22 -11.91
C SER A 16 -6.73 4.24 -13.03
N GLU A 17 -5.81 3.99 -13.98
CA GLU A 17 -5.57 4.85 -15.14
C GLU A 17 -6.72 4.75 -16.16
N ILE A 18 -7.28 3.55 -16.35
CA ILE A 18 -8.49 3.35 -17.18
C ILE A 18 -9.66 4.13 -16.59
N TYR A 19 -9.90 3.98 -15.28
CA TYR A 19 -10.96 4.75 -14.60
C TYR A 19 -10.74 6.25 -14.75
N LEU A 20 -9.50 6.70 -14.57
CA LEU A 20 -9.17 8.11 -14.72
C LEU A 20 -9.54 8.64 -16.09
N LEU A 21 -9.13 7.95 -17.16
CA LEU A 21 -9.42 8.38 -18.53
C LEU A 21 -10.93 8.38 -18.82
N GLU A 22 -11.69 7.43 -18.28
CA GLU A 22 -13.15 7.41 -18.38
C GLU A 22 -13.80 8.63 -17.71
N LYS A 23 -13.29 9.05 -16.55
CA LYS A 23 -13.82 10.19 -15.78
C LYS A 23 -13.18 11.53 -16.11
N TRP A 24 -12.23 11.57 -17.04
CA TRP A 24 -11.48 12.77 -17.35
C TRP A 24 -12.31 13.75 -18.20
N ASP A 25 -12.79 14.83 -17.58
CA ASP A 25 -13.43 15.93 -18.30
C ASP A 25 -12.39 16.96 -18.76
N ALA A 26 -12.03 16.95 -20.04
CA ALA A 26 -11.07 17.90 -20.62
C ALA A 26 -11.51 19.37 -20.55
N CYS A 27 -12.81 19.64 -20.38
CA CYS A 27 -13.38 21.00 -20.32
C CYS A 27 -13.48 21.55 -18.89
N SER A 28 -13.17 20.74 -17.87
CA SER A 28 -13.22 21.19 -16.49
C SER A 28 -12.19 22.29 -16.23
N ALA A 29 -12.58 23.28 -15.41
CA ALA A 29 -11.71 24.36 -14.95
C ALA A 29 -10.90 23.98 -13.69
N GLU A 30 -11.12 22.78 -13.15
CA GLU A 30 -10.41 22.23 -11.99
C GLU A 30 -8.91 22.07 -12.30
N ASP A 31 -8.04 22.34 -11.32
CA ASP A 31 -6.61 22.06 -11.45
C ASP A 31 -6.37 20.56 -11.73
N VAL A 32 -5.35 20.25 -12.54
CA VAL A 32 -5.03 18.88 -12.93
C VAL A 32 -4.81 17.97 -11.72
N ARG A 33 -4.15 18.47 -10.66
CA ARG A 33 -3.87 17.70 -9.45
C ARG A 33 -5.12 17.48 -8.62
N ASP A 34 -5.95 18.50 -8.47
CA ASP A 34 -7.22 18.41 -7.73
C ASP A 34 -8.16 17.42 -8.42
N ARG A 35 -8.26 17.53 -9.75
CA ARG A 35 -9.05 16.60 -10.58
C ARG A 35 -8.58 15.17 -10.45
N ARG A 36 -7.27 14.93 -10.54
CA ARG A 36 -6.68 13.61 -10.31
C ARG A 36 -7.02 13.11 -8.92
N SER A 37 -6.80 13.92 -7.88
CA SER A 37 -7.06 13.51 -6.50
C SER A 37 -8.53 13.16 -6.28
N ARG A 38 -9.47 13.94 -6.84
CA ARG A 38 -10.90 13.64 -6.81
C ARG A 38 -11.21 12.31 -7.50
N ILE A 39 -10.73 12.12 -8.74
CA ILE A 39 -11.03 10.90 -9.51
C ILE A 39 -10.41 9.65 -8.87
N PHE A 40 -9.17 9.70 -8.37
CA PHE A 40 -8.57 8.58 -7.65
C PHE A 40 -9.24 8.34 -6.30
N GLY A 41 -9.70 9.39 -5.60
CA GLY A 41 -10.55 9.25 -4.43
C GLY A 41 -11.86 8.52 -4.76
N GLU A 42 -12.55 8.90 -5.83
CA GLU A 42 -13.75 8.21 -6.33
C GLU A 42 -13.46 6.74 -6.67
N TYR A 43 -12.31 6.46 -7.31
CA TYR A 43 -11.86 5.10 -7.63
C TYR A 43 -11.69 4.23 -6.37
N VAL A 44 -11.05 4.74 -5.33
CA VAL A 44 -10.91 4.02 -4.04
C VAL A 44 -12.29 3.74 -3.44
N LYS A 45 -13.22 4.71 -3.50
CA LYS A 45 -14.59 4.56 -2.98
C LYS A 45 -15.48 3.57 -3.75
N LEU A 46 -15.03 3.05 -4.89
CA LEU A 46 -15.73 1.97 -5.59
C LEU A 46 -15.69 0.63 -4.83
N GLY A 47 -14.76 0.45 -3.89
CA GLY A 47 -14.50 -0.85 -3.25
C GLY A 47 -13.98 -1.91 -4.24
N VAL A 48 -13.73 -3.13 -3.77
CA VAL A 48 -13.24 -4.22 -4.63
C VAL A 48 -14.25 -4.53 -5.73
N ALA A 49 -15.54 -4.59 -5.38
CA ALA A 49 -16.61 -4.90 -6.32
C ALA A 49 -16.68 -3.92 -7.50
N GLY A 50 -16.57 -2.61 -7.24
CA GLY A 50 -16.62 -1.60 -8.29
C GLY A 50 -15.32 -1.45 -9.07
N ARG A 51 -14.16 -1.65 -8.42
CA ARG A 51 -12.85 -1.62 -9.10
C ARG A 51 -12.61 -2.82 -10.01
N TRP A 52 -13.17 -3.99 -9.68
CA TRP A 52 -12.96 -5.25 -10.42
C TRP A 52 -13.16 -5.13 -11.93
N HIS A 53 -14.18 -4.39 -12.36
CA HIS A 53 -14.42 -4.16 -13.79
C HIS A 53 -13.20 -3.55 -14.50
N TYR A 54 -12.53 -2.60 -13.86
CA TYR A 54 -11.36 -1.92 -14.41
C TYR A 54 -10.12 -2.81 -14.39
N HIS A 55 -9.95 -3.64 -13.36
CA HIS A 55 -8.90 -4.67 -13.35
C HIS A 55 -9.09 -5.69 -14.47
N GLU A 56 -10.32 -6.12 -14.75
CA GLU A 56 -10.60 -7.01 -15.88
C GLU A 56 -10.31 -6.35 -17.23
N ILE A 57 -10.66 -5.07 -17.39
CA ILE A 57 -10.32 -4.31 -18.60
C ILE A 57 -8.80 -4.22 -18.78
N ALA A 58 -8.06 -3.89 -17.71
CA ALA A 58 -6.60 -3.81 -17.73
C ALA A 58 -5.96 -5.16 -18.06
N ARG A 59 -6.38 -6.23 -17.37
CA ARG A 59 -5.86 -7.59 -17.53
C ARG A 59 -6.12 -8.17 -18.92
N LEU A 60 -7.29 -7.91 -19.49
CA LEU A 60 -7.68 -8.37 -20.82
C LEU A 60 -7.23 -7.43 -21.94
N GLU A 61 -6.67 -6.27 -21.60
CA GLU A 61 -6.27 -5.22 -22.55
C GLU A 61 -7.42 -4.83 -23.51
N THR A 62 -8.65 -4.70 -22.98
CA THR A 62 -9.89 -4.47 -23.78
C THR A 62 -10.27 -3.00 -23.95
N TYR A 63 -9.38 -2.09 -23.57
CA TYR A 63 -9.57 -0.65 -23.68
C TYR A 63 -9.02 -0.09 -24.99
N GLU A 64 -9.49 1.10 -25.39
CA GLU A 64 -8.89 1.84 -26.51
C GLU A 64 -7.51 2.36 -26.11
N ALA A 65 -6.49 2.06 -26.92
CA ALA A 65 -5.13 2.51 -26.65
C ALA A 65 -5.08 4.05 -26.57
N PRO A 66 -4.44 4.61 -25.53
CA PRO A 66 -4.42 6.06 -25.33
C PRO A 66 -3.66 6.75 -26.47
N SER A 67 -4.19 7.90 -26.91
CA SER A 67 -3.52 8.74 -27.90
C SER A 67 -2.20 9.30 -27.34
N LYS A 68 -1.30 9.73 -28.22
CA LYS A 68 -0.05 10.41 -27.79
C LYS A 68 -0.32 11.66 -26.95
N GLU A 69 -1.37 12.39 -27.29
CA GLU A 69 -1.78 13.60 -26.54
C GLU A 69 -2.28 13.23 -25.13
N THR A 70 -3.08 12.17 -25.02
CA THR A 70 -3.55 11.62 -23.73
C THR A 70 -2.37 11.21 -22.85
N ILE A 71 -1.39 10.50 -23.42
CA ILE A 71 -0.19 10.09 -22.70
C ILE A 71 0.58 11.30 -22.18
N GLU A 72 0.86 12.27 -23.06
CA GLU A 72 1.74 13.39 -22.72
C GLU A 72 1.09 14.40 -21.76
N HIS A 73 -0.18 14.69 -21.95
CA HIS A 73 -0.86 15.77 -21.23
C HIS A 73 -1.65 15.30 -20.01
N ILE A 74 -2.07 14.03 -19.96
CA ILE A 74 -2.84 13.47 -18.85
C ILE A 74 -1.97 12.47 -18.08
N LEU A 75 -1.61 11.34 -18.67
CA LEU A 75 -0.99 10.24 -17.91
C LEU A 75 0.39 10.57 -17.34
N LYS A 76 1.25 11.27 -18.09
CA LYS A 76 2.56 11.71 -17.60
C LYS A 76 2.49 12.90 -16.65
N SER A 77 1.40 13.67 -16.66
CA SER A 77 1.26 14.85 -15.80
C SER A 77 0.72 14.49 -14.41
N ILE A 78 -0.03 13.40 -14.28
CA ILE A 78 -0.63 12.93 -13.02
C ILE A 78 0.29 12.04 -12.19
N ARG A 79 1.16 11.25 -12.83
CA ARG A 79 2.07 10.29 -12.21
C ARG A 79 3.42 10.29 -12.92
N THR A 80 4.49 10.29 -12.12
CA THR A 80 5.83 10.03 -12.66
C THR A 80 5.99 8.55 -13.04
N LYS A 81 7.02 8.25 -13.83
CA LYS A 81 7.37 6.85 -14.15
C LYS A 81 7.61 6.01 -12.88
N ASP A 82 8.22 6.61 -11.85
CA ASP A 82 8.52 5.91 -10.59
C ASP A 82 7.25 5.61 -9.79
N GLN A 83 6.34 6.58 -9.68
CA GLN A 83 5.03 6.40 -9.04
C GLN A 83 4.20 5.33 -9.77
N ARG A 84 4.31 5.28 -11.10
CA ARG A 84 3.62 4.29 -11.92
C ARG A 84 4.23 2.89 -11.78
N ALA A 85 5.55 2.77 -11.70
CA ALA A 85 6.23 1.51 -11.43
C ALA A 85 5.79 0.93 -10.08
N LEU A 86 5.75 1.78 -9.06
CA LEU A 86 5.26 1.44 -7.73
C LEU A 86 3.79 0.97 -7.75
N ALA A 87 2.91 1.73 -8.40
CA ALA A 87 1.50 1.38 -8.56
C ALA A 87 1.33 -0.03 -9.17
N ALA A 88 2.08 -0.33 -10.23
CA ALA A 88 2.05 -1.64 -10.89
C ALA A 88 2.61 -2.78 -10.04
N LEU A 89 3.55 -2.49 -9.13
CA LEU A 89 4.03 -3.48 -8.15
C LEU A 89 2.99 -3.74 -7.07
N LEU A 90 2.31 -2.70 -6.59
CA LEU A 90 1.25 -2.83 -5.59
C LEU A 90 0.05 -3.61 -6.13
N GLU A 91 -0.39 -3.35 -7.38
CA GLU A 91 -1.51 -4.08 -7.99
C GLU A 91 -1.28 -5.61 -8.09
N LYS A 92 -0.03 -6.05 -8.13
CA LYS A 92 0.31 -7.49 -8.16
C LYS A 92 0.17 -8.20 -6.80
N GLY A 93 -0.03 -7.45 -5.72
CA GLY A 93 -0.11 -7.98 -4.37
C GLY A 93 1.25 -8.37 -3.77
N GLY A 94 1.24 -8.81 -2.51
CA GLY A 94 2.43 -9.25 -1.78
C GLY A 94 3.42 -8.14 -1.42
N ARG A 95 2.99 -6.88 -1.51
CA ARG A 95 3.84 -5.70 -1.30
C ARG A 95 3.33 -4.85 -0.16
N ARG A 96 4.25 -4.32 0.65
CA ARG A 96 3.92 -3.44 1.79
C ARG A 96 4.57 -2.07 1.60
N PRO A 97 3.80 -1.03 1.23
CA PRO A 97 4.35 0.32 1.11
C PRO A 97 4.75 0.86 2.48
N PHE A 98 5.93 1.47 2.54
CA PHE A 98 6.44 2.24 3.67
C PHE A 98 6.56 3.70 3.26
N LEU A 99 5.73 4.57 3.83
CA LEU A 99 5.67 5.98 3.52
C LEU A 99 6.34 6.82 4.60
N GLN A 100 7.34 7.59 4.18
CA GLN A 100 7.89 8.66 5.01
C GLN A 100 7.17 9.97 4.69
N ILE A 101 6.55 10.59 5.70
CA ILE A 101 5.83 11.87 5.55
C ILE A 101 6.69 13.02 6.07
N ASP A 102 7.31 12.82 7.24
CA ASP A 102 8.18 13.85 7.82
C ASP A 102 9.61 13.72 7.29
N HIS A 103 10.02 14.73 6.51
CA HIS A 103 11.40 14.88 6.02
C HIS A 103 12.16 16.01 6.72
N SER A 104 11.57 16.65 7.75
CA SER A 104 12.14 17.80 8.46
C SER A 104 13.43 17.48 9.20
N LYS A 105 13.64 16.21 9.55
CA LYS A 105 14.76 15.74 10.37
C LYS A 105 15.63 14.65 9.73
N ILE A 106 15.44 14.31 8.45
CA ILE A 106 16.19 13.18 7.86
C ILE A 106 17.40 13.68 7.05
N SER A 107 18.57 13.66 7.70
CA SER A 107 19.70 12.93 7.11
C SER A 107 19.39 11.44 7.31
N TYR A 108 19.59 10.61 6.29
CA TYR A 108 19.47 9.14 6.36
C TYR A 108 20.38 8.47 7.42
N THR A 109 21.07 9.26 8.24
CA THR A 109 21.97 8.83 9.32
C THR A 109 21.27 8.60 10.67
N VAL A 110 19.94 8.50 10.70
CA VAL A 110 19.17 8.17 11.93
C VAL A 110 18.23 6.99 11.70
N LEU A 111 18.63 6.08 10.82
CA LEU A 111 18.66 4.70 11.26
C LEU A 111 20.09 4.57 11.81
N ASP A 112 20.26 4.26 13.09
CA ASP A 112 21.56 3.76 13.55
C ASP A 112 21.90 2.52 12.70
N GLU A 113 23.18 2.16 12.53
CA GLU A 113 23.56 0.94 11.79
C GLU A 113 22.75 -0.28 12.28
N SER A 114 22.34 -0.27 13.56
CA SER A 114 21.43 -1.24 14.18
C SER A 114 19.97 -1.19 13.68
N GLU A 115 19.39 -0.03 13.40
CA GLU A 115 18.02 0.13 12.86
C GLU A 115 17.97 -0.10 11.34
N GLU A 116 19.06 0.23 10.64
CA GLU A 116 19.24 -0.10 9.21
C GLU A 116 19.47 -1.60 9.06
N ASP A 117 20.25 -2.23 9.94
CA ASP A 117 20.38 -3.68 10.04
C ASP A 117 19.07 -4.34 10.47
N LEU A 118 18.26 -3.72 11.33
CA LEU A 118 16.93 -4.24 11.72
C LEU A 118 15.95 -4.19 10.55
N LEU A 119 15.93 -3.07 9.80
CA LEU A 119 15.22 -2.95 8.54
C LEU A 119 15.73 -4.00 7.55
N LEU A 120 17.03 -4.05 7.29
CA LEU A 120 17.68 -5.01 6.39
C LEU A 120 17.49 -6.45 6.84
N TRP A 121 17.33 -6.73 8.14
CA TRP A 121 17.06 -8.05 8.70
C TRP A 121 15.59 -8.44 8.58
N ILE A 122 14.65 -7.54 8.91
CA ILE A 122 13.22 -7.66 8.54
C ILE A 122 13.08 -7.89 7.02
N LEU A 123 13.97 -7.27 6.23
CA LEU A 123 14.04 -7.39 4.77
C LEU A 123 14.82 -8.63 4.26
N SER A 124 15.68 -9.27 5.07
CA SER A 124 16.59 -10.36 4.65
C SER A 124 16.33 -11.72 5.26
N ASP A 125 15.47 -11.84 6.28
CA ASP A 125 14.96 -13.15 6.75
C ASP A 125 13.89 -13.73 5.80
N ASN A 126 13.66 -13.08 4.65
CA ASN A 126 12.94 -13.57 3.47
C ASN A 126 13.68 -14.70 2.71
N SER A 127 14.39 -15.58 3.43
CA SER A 127 14.87 -16.85 2.85
C SER A 127 13.70 -17.80 2.50
N ASN A 128 12.49 -17.49 2.98
CA ASN A 128 11.23 -17.92 2.39
C ASN A 128 10.52 -16.69 1.80
N ASN A 129 10.48 -16.62 0.47
CA ASN A 129 9.72 -15.67 -0.35
C ASN A 129 8.34 -15.37 0.25
N ASP A 130 7.92 -14.09 0.28
CA ASP A 130 6.58 -13.65 -0.20
C ASP A 130 6.16 -12.23 0.23
N ILE A 131 6.94 -11.51 1.06
CA ILE A 131 6.58 -10.12 1.44
C ILE A 131 7.71 -9.15 1.10
N ASP A 132 7.49 -8.32 0.09
CA ASP A 132 8.46 -7.28 -0.30
C ASP A 132 7.98 -5.89 0.14
N ILE A 133 8.78 -5.22 0.98
CA ILE A 133 8.51 -3.84 1.41
C ILE A 133 8.90 -2.85 0.30
N LEU A 134 8.06 -1.85 0.04
CA LEU A 134 8.30 -0.79 -0.95
C LEU A 134 8.55 0.55 -0.23
N LEU A 135 9.80 1.00 -0.20
CA LEU A 135 10.19 2.23 0.48
C LEU A 135 9.82 3.48 -0.34
N LEU A 136 8.96 4.33 0.23
CA LEU A 136 8.46 5.58 -0.33
C LEU A 136 9.04 6.77 0.44
N ASN A 137 10.34 6.99 0.26
CA ASN A 137 11.16 7.91 1.05
C ASN A 137 11.72 9.12 0.25
N CYS A 138 11.24 9.30 -0.98
CA CYS A 138 11.65 10.40 -1.85
C CYS A 138 10.81 11.65 -1.58
N ARG A 139 11.40 12.66 -0.93
CA ARG A 139 10.75 13.97 -0.67
C ARG A 139 10.23 14.66 -1.93
N VAL A 140 10.84 14.43 -3.09
CA VAL A 140 10.34 15.06 -4.34
C VAL A 140 9.06 14.40 -4.82
N LEU A 141 8.90 13.09 -4.59
CA LEU A 141 7.78 12.30 -5.12
C LEU A 141 6.65 12.10 -4.10
N TYR A 142 6.97 12.07 -2.80
CA TYR A 142 6.07 11.64 -1.72
C TYR A 142 6.02 12.64 -0.54
N ASN A 143 6.27 13.93 -0.79
CA ASN A 143 6.11 14.97 0.24
C ASN A 143 4.63 15.31 0.46
N TYR A 144 3.96 14.36 1.09
CA TYR A 144 2.58 14.48 1.54
C TYR A 144 2.55 15.14 2.92
N SER A 145 1.44 15.80 3.26
CA SER A 145 1.23 16.26 4.64
C SER A 145 0.53 15.22 5.51
N THR A 146 -0.18 14.28 4.88
CA THR A 146 -0.88 13.17 5.54
C THR A 146 -0.80 11.92 4.66
N TRP A 147 -0.91 10.73 5.25
CA TRP A 147 -0.72 9.47 4.52
C TRP A 147 -1.83 9.22 3.49
N GLU A 148 -3.04 9.74 3.73
CA GLU A 148 -4.21 9.60 2.86
C GLU A 148 -3.95 10.17 1.46
N GLN A 149 -3.06 11.17 1.34
CA GLN A 149 -2.69 11.73 0.05
C GLN A 149 -2.01 10.72 -0.86
N LEU A 150 -1.42 9.66 -0.30
CA LEU A 150 -0.91 8.54 -1.07
C LEU A 150 -2.04 7.86 -1.85
N LEU A 151 -3.23 7.69 -1.26
CA LEU A 151 -4.39 7.08 -1.94
C LEU A 151 -4.86 7.91 -3.15
N PHE A 152 -4.66 9.23 -3.10
CA PHE A 152 -4.99 10.15 -4.20
C PHE A 152 -3.90 10.23 -5.28
N CYS A 153 -2.81 9.50 -5.11
CA CYS A 153 -1.73 9.40 -6.09
C CYS A 153 -1.56 7.97 -6.61
N ILE A 154 -1.63 7.00 -5.70
CA ILE A 154 -1.38 5.57 -5.87
C ILE A 154 -2.49 4.81 -5.11
N PRO A 155 -3.71 4.77 -5.65
CA PRO A 155 -4.83 4.04 -5.07
C PRO A 155 -4.58 2.53 -4.96
N GLU A 156 -3.61 1.99 -5.71
CA GLU A 156 -3.23 0.56 -5.68
C GLU A 156 -2.75 0.10 -4.29
N VAL A 157 -2.47 1.03 -3.37
CA VAL A 157 -2.21 0.73 -1.95
C VAL A 157 -3.37 -0.06 -1.32
N VAL A 158 -4.63 0.17 -1.73
CA VAL A 158 -5.78 -0.60 -1.24
C VAL A 158 -6.01 -1.91 -1.99
N ASP A 159 -5.14 -2.23 -2.96
CA ASP A 159 -5.16 -3.47 -3.74
C ASP A 159 -3.98 -4.40 -3.38
N GLY A 160 -3.01 -3.93 -2.58
CA GLY A 160 -1.68 -4.52 -2.45
C GLY A 160 -1.47 -5.65 -1.43
N ASN A 161 -2.38 -5.89 -0.48
CA ASN A 161 -2.16 -6.91 0.57
C ASN A 161 -3.04 -8.14 0.39
N ASP A 162 -2.65 -9.06 -0.51
CA ASP A 162 -3.34 -10.33 -0.80
C ASP A 162 -4.86 -10.19 -1.04
N GLY A 163 -5.35 -8.96 -1.21
CA GLY A 163 -6.73 -8.63 -1.42
C GLY A 163 -7.11 -9.22 -2.77
N PRO A 164 -8.03 -10.19 -2.83
CA PRO A 164 -8.44 -10.69 -4.11
C PRO A 164 -9.08 -9.54 -4.90
N LEU A 165 -8.53 -9.26 -6.07
CA LEU A 165 -9.14 -8.32 -7.00
C LEU A 165 -10.54 -8.81 -7.43
N ASP A 166 -10.76 -10.13 -7.39
CA ASP A 166 -12.06 -10.78 -7.65
C ASP A 166 -13.05 -10.60 -6.47
N PRO A 167 -14.22 -9.99 -6.70
CA PRO A 167 -15.23 -9.74 -5.66
C PRO A 167 -15.82 -10.99 -5.00
N GLN A 168 -15.91 -12.11 -5.71
CA GLN A 168 -16.43 -13.36 -5.14
C GLN A 168 -15.42 -13.98 -4.18
N VAL A 169 -14.14 -13.96 -4.55
CA VAL A 169 -13.05 -14.41 -3.69
C VAL A 169 -12.93 -13.46 -2.49
N TYR A 170 -13.09 -12.15 -2.72
CA TYR A 170 -13.15 -11.13 -1.66
C TYR A 170 -14.24 -11.47 -0.66
N GLN A 171 -15.49 -11.59 -1.11
CA GLN A 171 -16.63 -11.87 -0.23
C GLN A 171 -16.46 -13.18 0.52
N SER A 172 -15.98 -14.24 -0.15
CA SER A 172 -15.74 -15.54 0.48
C SER A 172 -14.72 -15.46 1.60
N ARG A 173 -13.66 -14.66 1.44
CA ARG A 173 -12.65 -14.45 2.48
C ARG A 173 -13.16 -13.57 3.61
N VAL A 174 -13.90 -12.50 3.31
CA VAL A 174 -14.61 -11.69 4.32
C VAL A 174 -15.48 -12.59 5.20
N ASP A 175 -16.27 -13.46 4.58
CA ASP A 175 -17.22 -14.33 5.29
C ASP A 175 -16.49 -15.38 6.13
N ALA A 176 -15.41 -15.98 5.60
CA ALA A 176 -14.55 -16.88 6.35
C ALA A 176 -13.92 -16.18 7.57
N GLN A 177 -13.47 -14.94 7.39
CA GLN A 177 -12.85 -14.16 8.47
C GLN A 177 -13.87 -13.77 9.53
N LYS A 178 -15.08 -13.33 9.14
CA LYS A 178 -16.19 -13.07 10.09
C LYS A 178 -16.54 -14.31 10.89
N ALA A 179 -16.56 -15.48 10.25
CA ALA A 179 -16.79 -16.75 10.93
C ALA A 179 -15.66 -17.08 11.92
N HIS A 180 -14.41 -16.75 11.59
CA HIS A 180 -13.24 -16.97 12.45
C HIS A 180 -13.18 -15.98 13.64
N SER A 181 -13.43 -14.68 13.40
CA SER A 181 -13.43 -13.62 14.42
C SER A 181 -14.57 -13.75 15.43
N LEU A 182 -15.65 -14.45 15.09
CA LEU A 182 -16.70 -14.85 16.04
C LEU A 182 -16.19 -15.84 17.11
N HIS A 183 -15.01 -16.44 16.93
CA HIS A 183 -14.50 -17.51 17.78
C HIS A 183 -13.24 -17.17 18.62
N HIS A 184 -12.47 -16.10 18.32
CA HIS A 184 -11.32 -15.59 19.09
C HIS A 184 -11.01 -14.15 18.58
N ILE A 185 -10.62 -13.12 19.34
CA ILE A 185 -9.58 -12.93 20.36
C ILE A 185 -10.01 -11.76 21.29
N ASP A 186 -9.82 -11.89 22.61
CA ASP A 186 -9.91 -10.79 23.58
C ASP A 186 -8.55 -10.06 23.55
N ILE A 187 -8.49 -8.84 22.98
CA ILE A 187 -7.23 -8.12 22.67
C ILE A 187 -6.81 -7.18 23.82
N ASP A 188 -7.52 -7.20 24.94
CA ASP A 188 -7.17 -6.38 26.11
C ASP A 188 -6.17 -7.13 27.02
N GLY A 189 -4.88 -6.77 26.95
CA GLY A 189 -3.95 -7.07 28.06
C GLY A 189 -2.48 -7.43 27.76
N ALA A 190 -1.97 -7.32 26.53
CA ALA A 190 -0.55 -7.60 26.28
C ALA A 190 0.33 -6.35 26.50
N GLU A 191 1.27 -6.41 27.45
CA GLU A 191 2.25 -5.35 27.76
C GLU A 191 3.36 -5.21 26.68
N SER A 192 3.44 -6.13 25.72
CA SER A 192 4.35 -6.07 24.56
C SER A 192 3.80 -6.97 23.44
N TRP A 193 3.76 -6.48 22.20
CA TRP A 193 3.21 -7.25 21.07
C TRP A 193 4.34 -7.84 20.23
N THR A 194 4.29 -9.14 19.94
CA THR A 194 5.25 -9.79 19.03
C THR A 194 4.84 -9.61 17.57
N TRP A 195 5.78 -9.79 16.64
CA TRP A 195 5.49 -9.84 15.20
C TRP A 195 4.45 -10.89 14.85
N ASN A 196 4.44 -12.03 15.55
CA ASN A 196 3.40 -13.04 15.35
C ASN A 196 2.03 -12.54 15.81
N ASP A 197 1.96 -11.77 16.90
CA ASP A 197 0.71 -11.15 17.35
C ASP A 197 0.23 -10.12 16.34
N LEU A 198 1.11 -9.24 15.85
CA LEU A 198 0.78 -8.27 14.78
C LEU A 198 0.34 -8.96 13.48
N ARG A 199 1.00 -10.07 13.13
CA ARG A 199 0.64 -10.88 11.95
C ARG A 199 -0.70 -11.56 12.15
N GLU A 200 -0.95 -12.17 13.31
CA GLU A 200 -2.25 -12.77 13.65
C GLU A 200 -3.35 -11.72 13.68
N ILE A 201 -3.07 -10.52 14.17
CA ILE A 201 -4.00 -9.38 14.24
C ILE A 201 -4.27 -8.79 12.86
N ALA A 202 -3.27 -8.71 12.00
CA ALA A 202 -3.43 -8.38 10.59
C ALA A 202 -4.26 -9.47 9.88
N HIS A 203 -3.99 -10.75 10.11
CA HIS A 203 -4.83 -11.84 9.59
C HIS A 203 -6.24 -11.83 10.18
N CYS A 204 -6.44 -11.32 11.40
CA CYS A 204 -7.73 -11.24 12.07
C CYS A 204 -8.57 -10.02 11.66
N ALA A 205 -7.94 -8.96 11.15
CA ALA A 205 -8.61 -7.79 10.60
C ALA A 205 -8.75 -7.99 9.08
N TRP A 206 -9.96 -8.03 8.54
CA TRP A 206 -10.09 -8.12 7.08
C TRP A 206 -9.71 -6.78 6.43
N HIS A 207 -8.51 -6.70 5.84
CA HIS A 207 -8.00 -5.51 5.15
C HIS A 207 -7.58 -5.83 3.71
N THR A 208 -7.67 -4.84 2.82
CA THR A 208 -7.16 -4.93 1.44
C THR A 208 -5.89 -4.10 1.25
N GLY A 209 -5.70 -3.09 2.10
CA GLY A 209 -4.50 -2.26 2.14
C GLY A 209 -3.76 -2.37 3.47
N THR A 210 -2.44 -2.29 3.40
CA THR A 210 -1.56 -2.12 4.56
C THR A 210 -0.58 -1.00 4.23
N LEU A 211 -0.44 -0.02 5.10
CA LEU A 211 0.51 1.06 4.94
C LEU A 211 1.33 1.23 6.21
N TRP A 212 2.63 1.32 6.03
CA TRP A 212 3.57 1.62 7.12
C TRP A 212 3.93 3.09 6.98
N VAL A 213 3.78 3.87 8.03
CA VAL A 213 3.95 5.32 8.01
C VAL A 213 5.01 5.72 9.01
N PHE A 214 5.91 6.59 8.56
CA PHE A 214 6.88 7.28 9.39
C PHE A 214 6.57 8.78 9.39
N ASP A 215 5.87 9.21 10.43
CA ASP A 215 5.43 10.58 10.68
C ASP A 215 6.19 11.24 11.85
N GLU A 216 5.83 12.47 12.20
CA GLU A 216 6.49 13.20 13.30
C GLU A 216 6.38 12.45 14.64
N ILE A 217 5.26 11.78 14.90
CA ILE A 217 5.04 11.03 16.14
C ILE A 217 5.96 9.81 16.17
N SER A 218 6.02 9.06 15.07
CA SER A 218 6.99 7.99 14.84
C SER A 218 8.44 8.45 15.11
N MET A 219 8.80 9.67 14.71
CA MET A 219 10.12 10.22 15.02
C MET A 219 10.34 10.50 16.51
N GLN A 220 9.33 11.02 17.19
CA GLN A 220 9.41 11.38 18.61
C GLN A 220 9.47 10.14 19.50
N GLU A 221 8.68 9.13 19.15
CA GLU A 221 8.50 7.90 19.92
C GLU A 221 9.48 6.79 19.51
N ARG A 222 10.30 7.02 18.47
CA ARG A 222 11.12 6.00 17.81
C ARG A 222 10.27 4.80 17.45
N GLY A 223 9.22 5.05 16.69
CA GLY A 223 8.17 4.08 16.44
C GLY A 223 7.68 4.09 15.01
N TRP A 224 6.79 3.16 14.71
CA TRP A 224 6.27 2.90 13.37
C TRP A 224 4.76 2.87 13.43
N HIS A 225 4.09 3.59 12.53
CA HIS A 225 2.63 3.59 12.47
C HIS A 225 2.17 2.63 11.38
N ILE A 226 1.52 1.54 11.76
CA ILE A 226 0.94 0.56 10.84
C ILE A 226 -0.55 0.85 10.71
N ILE A 227 -1.00 0.99 9.47
CA ILE A 227 -2.39 1.27 9.11
C ILE A 227 -2.91 0.13 8.27
N TRP A 228 -4.01 -0.47 8.70
CA TRP A 228 -4.78 -1.45 7.94
C TRP A 228 -6.06 -0.80 7.42
N MET A 229 -6.30 -0.97 6.12
CA MET A 229 -7.41 -0.32 5.42
C MET A 229 -8.38 -1.34 4.81
N ASP A 230 -9.67 -1.01 4.85
CA ASP A 230 -10.66 -1.74 4.07
C ASP A 230 -10.57 -1.41 2.56
N GLU A 231 -11.49 -2.01 1.80
CA GLU A 231 -11.60 -1.81 0.36
C GLU A 231 -11.91 -0.38 -0.07
N PHE A 232 -12.37 0.48 0.84
CA PHE A 232 -12.72 1.87 0.61
C PHE A 232 -11.63 2.84 1.11
N GLY A 233 -10.47 2.32 1.53
CA GLY A 233 -9.37 3.09 2.09
C GLY A 233 -9.65 3.65 3.48
N GLU A 234 -10.67 3.14 4.18
CA GLU A 234 -10.95 3.54 5.56
C GLU A 234 -10.10 2.73 6.53
N ILE A 235 -9.62 3.38 7.59
CA ILE A 235 -8.86 2.71 8.64
C ILE A 235 -9.80 1.73 9.38
N ILE A 236 -9.49 0.44 9.33
CA ILE A 236 -10.18 -0.56 10.14
C ILE A 236 -9.41 -0.87 11.43
N ARG A 237 -8.11 -0.64 11.39
CA ARG A 237 -7.19 -0.86 12.50
C ARG A 237 -5.94 -0.04 12.25
N GLU A 238 -5.37 0.46 13.33
CA GLU A 238 -4.05 1.08 13.32
C GLU A 238 -3.32 0.71 14.60
N HIS A 239 -1.99 0.72 14.53
CA HIS A 239 -1.15 0.45 15.67
C HIS A 239 0.16 1.23 15.56
N ARG A 240 0.67 1.72 16.69
CA ARG A 240 1.99 2.35 16.77
C ARG A 240 2.91 1.40 17.51
N LEU A 241 3.92 0.91 16.80
CA LEU A 241 4.99 0.12 17.39
C LEU A 241 6.02 1.06 17.96
N ASP A 242 6.48 0.81 19.18
CA ASP A 242 7.74 1.40 19.63
C ASP A 242 8.93 0.56 19.12
N ILE A 243 10.14 1.12 19.13
CA ILE A 243 11.35 0.42 18.68
C ILE A 243 11.63 -0.85 19.50
N TRP A 244 11.19 -0.90 20.75
CA TRP A 244 11.43 -2.01 21.66
C TRP A 244 10.48 -3.19 21.37
N ASP A 245 9.25 -2.94 20.92
CA ASP A 245 8.30 -3.93 20.41
C ASP A 245 8.84 -4.57 19.13
N ILE A 246 9.53 -3.80 18.29
CA ILE A 246 10.19 -4.30 17.08
C ILE A 246 11.40 -5.18 17.47
N GLU A 247 12.28 -4.70 18.35
CA GLU A 247 13.42 -5.49 18.84
C GLU A 247 12.99 -6.76 19.61
N ALA A 248 11.97 -6.68 20.46
CA ALA A 248 11.44 -7.82 21.22
C ALA A 248 10.80 -8.87 20.30
N SER A 249 10.10 -8.43 19.25
CA SER A 249 9.57 -9.30 18.19
C SER A 249 10.68 -10.04 17.44
N VAL A 250 11.78 -9.33 17.14
CA VAL A 250 12.97 -9.85 16.44
C VAL A 250 13.74 -10.86 17.29
N ILE A 251 13.98 -10.57 18.58
CA ILE A 251 14.70 -11.47 19.49
C ILE A 251 13.92 -12.77 19.75
N THR A 252 12.58 -12.70 19.84
CA THR A 252 11.74 -13.86 20.12
C THR A 252 11.71 -14.85 18.93
N LEU A 253 11.83 -14.36 17.69
CA LEU A 253 11.92 -15.18 16.48
C LEU A 253 13.33 -15.75 16.25
N GLY A 254 14.38 -14.99 16.56
CA GLY A 254 15.78 -15.41 16.40
C GLY A 254 16.25 -16.55 17.33
N TRP A 255 15.52 -16.83 18.42
CA TRP A 255 15.83 -17.94 19.32
C TRP A 255 15.13 -19.26 18.97
N GLN A 256 14.19 -19.27 18.02
CA GLN A 256 13.47 -20.49 17.62
C GLN A 256 14.05 -21.19 16.37
N THR A 257 14.97 -20.58 15.62
CA THR A 257 15.57 -21.18 14.40
C THR A 257 16.94 -21.83 14.59
N LYS A 258 17.36 -22.10 15.83
CA LYS A 258 18.46 -23.05 16.11
C LYS A 258 17.99 -24.20 17.00
N ARG A 259 17.44 -25.23 16.37
CA ARG A 259 17.65 -26.65 16.70
C ARG A 259 17.36 -27.54 15.52
#